data_AF-A0A7H0XS47-F1
#
_entry.id   AF-A0A7H0XS47-F1
#
_cell.length_a   1.000
_cell.length_b   1.000
_cell.length_c   1.000
_cell.angle_alpha   90.00
_cell.angle_beta   90.00
_cell.angle_gamma   90.00
#
_symmetry.space_group_name_H-M   'P 1'
#
loop_
_entity.id
_entity.type
_entity.pdbx_description
1 polymer ?
#
loop_
_entity_poly.entity_id
_entity_poly.type
_entity_poly.pdbx_seq_one_letter_code
_entity_poly.pdbx_strand_id
1 'polypeptide(L)'
;MIIGGCVDQGPDESQEPQEPIQPEKPILKTEPIDLSSTTAESMDFAKHYSLDPLDIALNAPQYDLPLQTNQISNYKQFSGEIQLSDNALSLLEQNGFVVIDNPFDRKEEDIVQPYKMLADDKIPIFVTTDSLLHLYHIQFDETLRQIEEREFYDLVWEISEQLLNSSMESYRNSDGDLKESERRDVAYFSVGMSLLKPKPDQVCQSENKWDCTDAYFKKEDLTRYSFEVPSYVRDDVEAELKLIDMNSGFADSPIFIYKEDYSQYVPRGHYTRSEKLKNYFRAFMWYGRTSMLLKGSDAIPPGTTDPYDPEGLISQYDAQIQTTGACLIASEFAVDEELMGKWDRIYSVTAFYVGLSDDLGPYEYIDALNSVFGGSFDPDNLNDETIGELKVKLTEYGSPRIYGGTGNCVASTSEEANQCLNNTAGFRLMGQRFIPDSYMFTNLVGVYTDVYQGDGVKPFTFIIDGAGRPVRGFPRGLDVMALLGSDRSKELLDKLNDF
;
A
#
# COMPACT_ATOMS: atom_id res chain seq x y z
N MET A 1 20.80 15.60 -1.84
CA MET A 1 21.28 16.57 -2.85
C MET A 1 22.75 16.35 -3.10
N ILE A 2 23.21 16.48 -4.35
CA ILE A 2 24.60 16.22 -4.72
C ILE A 2 25.21 17.49 -5.32
N ILE A 3 26.43 17.81 -4.91
CA ILE A 3 27.24 18.90 -5.45
C ILE A 3 28.37 18.25 -6.25
N GLY A 4 28.59 18.72 -7.48
CA GLY A 4 29.56 18.13 -8.40
C GLY A 4 30.85 18.94 -8.49
N GLY A 5 31.96 18.24 -8.71
CA GLY A 5 33.24 18.82 -9.09
C GLY A 5 33.92 17.95 -10.14
N CYS A 6 34.65 18.56 -11.06
CA CYS A 6 35.48 17.84 -12.01
C CYS A 6 36.93 17.81 -11.51
N VAL A 7 37.67 16.77 -11.88
CA VAL A 7 39.12 16.69 -11.70
C VAL A 7 39.77 17.07 -13.02
N ASP A 8 40.71 18.01 -12.99
CA ASP A 8 41.47 18.38 -14.18
C ASP A 8 42.39 17.23 -14.58
N GLN A 9 42.12 16.60 -15.73
CA GLN A 9 43.08 15.67 -16.34
C GLN A 9 44.18 16.51 -17.00
N GLY A 10 45.35 16.59 -16.35
CA GLY A 10 46.51 17.25 -16.93
C GLY A 10 46.95 16.58 -18.26
N PRO A 11 47.63 17.29 -19.16
CA PRO A 11 48.20 16.69 -20.36
C PRO A 11 49.34 15.76 -19.94
N ASP A 12 49.12 14.45 -20.01
CA ASP A 12 50.16 13.45 -19.78
C ASP A 12 51.05 13.33 -21.04
N GLU A 13 51.93 14.32 -21.24
CA GLU A 13 53.02 14.23 -22.22
C GLU A 13 54.18 13.40 -21.65
N SER A 14 54.00 12.09 -21.44
CA SER A 14 55.09 11.10 -21.57
C SER A 14 54.68 9.68 -21.13
N GLN A 15 54.03 8.91 -22.01
CA GLN A 15 54.27 7.47 -22.12
C GLN A 15 53.59 6.91 -23.39
N GLU A 16 54.34 6.15 -24.19
CA GLU A 16 53.79 5.34 -25.28
C GLU A 16 52.75 4.35 -24.71
N PRO A 17 51.59 4.16 -25.37
CA PRO A 17 50.55 3.30 -24.85
C PRO A 17 50.95 1.84 -25.05
N GLN A 18 51.38 1.17 -23.98
CA GLN A 18 51.07 -0.25 -23.85
C GLN A 18 49.58 -0.32 -23.59
N GLU A 19 48.78 -0.86 -24.54
CA GLU A 19 47.36 -1.14 -24.32
C GLU A 19 47.22 -2.01 -23.06
N PRO A 20 46.76 -1.46 -21.93
CA PRO A 20 46.22 -2.30 -20.90
C PRO A 20 44.96 -2.92 -21.52
N ILE A 21 44.70 -4.19 -21.25
CA ILE A 21 43.39 -4.78 -21.52
C ILE A 21 42.38 -3.87 -20.80
N GLN A 22 41.74 -2.94 -21.53
CA GLN A 22 40.73 -2.09 -20.95
C GLN A 22 39.63 -3.05 -20.49
N PRO A 23 39.22 -3.02 -19.21
CA PRO A 23 37.99 -3.69 -18.84
C PRO A 23 36.92 -3.17 -19.80
N GLU A 24 36.16 -4.08 -20.43
CA GLU A 24 35.09 -3.71 -21.36
C GLU A 24 34.31 -2.56 -20.74
N LYS A 25 34.21 -1.43 -21.44
CA LYS A 25 33.44 -0.28 -20.94
C LYS A 25 32.05 -0.81 -20.62
N PRO A 26 31.57 -0.66 -19.38
CA PRO A 26 30.30 -1.24 -19.02
C PRO A 26 29.23 -0.65 -19.94
N ILE A 27 28.46 -1.53 -20.57
CA ILE A 27 27.35 -1.15 -21.46
C ILE A 27 26.09 -1.22 -20.61
N LEU A 28 25.36 -0.11 -20.54
CA LEU A 28 24.00 -0.14 -20.04
C LEU A 28 23.10 -0.62 -21.16
N LYS A 29 22.65 -1.87 -21.05
CA LYS A 29 21.72 -2.49 -21.99
C LYS A 29 20.39 -2.78 -21.33
N THR A 30 19.31 -2.26 -21.89
CA THR A 30 17.94 -2.66 -21.55
C THR A 30 17.26 -3.24 -22.78
N GLU A 31 16.52 -4.33 -22.58
CA GLU A 31 15.73 -4.94 -23.63
C GLU A 31 14.40 -4.18 -23.80
N PRO A 32 13.80 -4.20 -25.01
CA PRO A 32 12.52 -3.56 -25.22
C PRO A 32 11.41 -4.30 -24.47
N ILE A 33 10.42 -3.56 -23.98
CA ILE A 33 9.18 -4.11 -23.41
C ILE A 33 8.02 -3.52 -24.18
N ASP A 34 7.13 -4.36 -24.70
CA ASP A 34 5.87 -3.95 -25.32
C ASP A 34 4.74 -4.82 -24.75
N LEU A 35 3.87 -4.20 -23.98
CA LEU A 35 2.75 -4.88 -23.32
C LEU A 35 1.42 -4.69 -24.06
N SER A 36 1.43 -4.11 -25.27
CA SER A 36 0.21 -3.81 -26.05
C SER A 36 -0.69 -5.01 -26.38
N SER A 37 -0.14 -6.23 -26.32
CA SER A 37 -0.86 -7.48 -26.54
C SER A 37 -1.48 -8.10 -25.28
N THR A 38 -1.34 -7.45 -24.12
CA THR A 38 -1.88 -7.93 -22.84
C THR A 38 -3.40 -7.77 -22.79
N THR A 39 -4.13 -8.86 -22.50
CA THR A 39 -5.61 -8.91 -22.51
C THR A 39 -6.25 -9.14 -21.14
N ALA A 40 -5.49 -9.05 -20.04
CA ALA A 40 -6.05 -9.24 -18.70
C ALA A 40 -6.93 -8.05 -18.31
N GLU A 41 -8.20 -8.31 -17.96
CA GLU A 41 -9.20 -7.29 -17.59
C GLU A 41 -8.72 -6.40 -16.42
N SER A 42 -8.01 -6.99 -15.46
CA SER A 42 -7.41 -6.28 -14.33
C SER A 42 -6.17 -5.44 -14.67
N MET A 43 -5.66 -5.51 -15.90
CA MET A 43 -4.43 -4.83 -16.34
C MET A 43 -4.64 -3.99 -17.60
N ASP A 44 -5.84 -3.42 -17.79
CA ASP A 44 -6.15 -2.68 -19.02
C ASP A 44 -5.16 -1.52 -19.31
N PHE A 45 -4.55 -0.93 -18.26
CA PHE A 45 -3.51 0.08 -18.42
C PHE A 45 -2.15 -0.47 -18.88
N ALA A 46 -1.84 -1.75 -18.64
CA ALA A 46 -0.56 -2.33 -19.01
C ALA A 46 -0.32 -2.30 -20.52
N LYS A 47 -1.38 -2.39 -21.32
CA LYS A 47 -1.30 -2.29 -22.80
C LYS A 47 -0.73 -0.95 -23.30
N HIS A 48 -0.71 0.07 -22.45
CA HIS A 48 -0.18 1.40 -22.76
C HIS A 48 1.28 1.57 -22.35
N TYR A 49 1.89 0.59 -21.66
CA TYR A 49 3.29 0.63 -21.29
C TYR A 49 4.18 0.06 -22.40
N SER A 50 5.19 0.84 -22.78
CA SER A 50 6.28 0.40 -23.64
C SER A 50 7.60 0.98 -23.15
N LEU A 51 8.65 0.18 -23.22
CA LEU A 51 10.03 0.59 -22.96
C LEU A 51 10.85 0.38 -24.23
N ASP A 52 11.44 1.46 -24.73
CA ASP A 52 12.40 1.38 -25.83
C ASP A 52 13.73 0.77 -25.33
N PRO A 53 14.43 0.00 -26.19
CA PRO A 53 15.71 -0.56 -25.81
C PRO A 53 16.75 0.56 -25.64
N LEU A 54 17.56 0.44 -24.60
CA LEU A 54 18.68 1.34 -24.35
C LEU A 54 19.97 0.56 -24.56
N ASP A 55 20.87 1.06 -25.40
CA ASP A 55 22.21 0.50 -25.59
C ASP A 55 23.21 1.66 -25.56
N ILE A 56 23.76 1.93 -24.37
CA ILE A 56 24.68 3.03 -24.14
C ILE A 56 25.97 2.50 -23.54
N ALA A 57 27.08 2.72 -24.25
CA ALA A 57 28.41 2.55 -23.69
C ALA A 57 28.66 3.64 -22.63
N LEU A 58 28.83 3.24 -21.38
CA LEU A 58 29.12 4.16 -20.29
C LEU A 58 30.54 4.72 -20.49
N ASN A 59 30.65 6.05 -20.59
CA ASN A 59 31.91 6.73 -20.90
C ASN A 59 32.13 7.97 -20.01
N ALA A 60 31.75 7.87 -18.73
CA ALA A 60 32.05 8.92 -17.75
C ALA A 60 33.56 8.90 -17.42
N PRO A 61 34.27 10.05 -17.51
CA PRO A 61 35.68 10.14 -17.10
C PRO A 61 35.86 9.64 -15.67
N GLN A 62 36.85 8.77 -15.46
CA GLN A 62 37.20 8.26 -14.15
C GLN A 62 38.34 9.08 -13.54
N TYR A 63 38.47 9.01 -12.22
CA TYR A 63 39.57 9.58 -11.46
C TYR A 63 40.06 8.55 -10.44
N ASP A 64 41.34 8.64 -10.09
CA ASP A 64 41.95 7.75 -9.11
C ASP A 64 41.70 8.26 -7.68
N LEU A 65 41.52 7.31 -6.76
CA LEU A 65 41.40 7.58 -5.33
C LEU A 65 42.72 7.24 -4.61
N PRO A 66 43.10 8.01 -3.56
CA PRO A 66 42.40 9.17 -3.01
C PRO A 66 42.59 10.44 -3.87
N LEU A 67 41.57 11.30 -3.91
CA LEU A 67 41.62 12.61 -4.55
C LEU A 67 42.56 13.56 -3.81
N GLN A 68 43.16 14.50 -4.55
CA GLN A 68 43.81 15.67 -3.96
C GLN A 68 42.96 16.92 -4.24
N THR A 69 42.64 17.69 -3.20
CA THR A 69 41.77 18.88 -3.29
C THR A 69 42.25 19.94 -4.29
N ASN A 70 43.55 20.02 -4.54
CA ASN A 70 44.13 20.92 -5.55
C ASN A 70 43.93 20.46 -7.00
N GLN A 71 43.52 19.21 -7.23
CA GLN A 71 43.19 18.66 -8.57
C GLN A 71 41.71 18.85 -8.92
N ILE A 72 40.87 19.22 -7.95
CA ILE A 72 39.44 19.47 -8.15
C ILE A 72 39.25 20.90 -8.65
N SER A 73 38.81 21.06 -9.90
CA SER A 73 38.84 22.34 -10.63
C SER A 73 38.06 23.46 -9.92
N ASN A 74 36.94 23.12 -9.26
CA ASN A 74 36.05 24.08 -8.59
C ASN A 74 36.22 24.13 -7.06
N TYR A 75 37.16 23.39 -6.46
CA TYR A 75 37.23 23.25 -5.00
C TYR A 75 37.47 24.58 -4.26
N LYS A 76 38.29 25.47 -4.84
CA LYS A 76 38.54 26.79 -4.25
C LYS A 76 37.28 27.67 -4.18
N GLN A 77 36.42 27.59 -5.19
CA GLN A 77 35.14 28.32 -5.20
C GLN A 77 34.18 27.66 -4.20
N PHE A 78 34.06 26.33 -4.25
CA PHE A 78 33.20 25.56 -3.35
C PHE A 78 33.54 25.79 -1.87
N SER A 79 34.81 25.68 -1.48
CA SER A 79 35.27 25.84 -0.10
C SER A 79 35.12 27.26 0.46
N GLY A 80 34.91 28.26 -0.41
CA GLY A 80 34.56 29.62 -0.01
C GLY A 80 33.14 29.74 0.53
N GLU A 81 32.20 28.96 -0.02
CA GLU A 81 30.79 28.97 0.34
C GLU A 81 30.44 27.89 1.37
N ILE A 82 30.97 26.68 1.19
CA ILE A 82 30.70 25.51 2.05
C ILE A 82 32.01 25.04 2.67
N GLN A 83 32.16 25.26 3.98
CA GLN A 83 33.32 24.78 4.73
C GLN A 83 33.11 23.33 5.19
N LEU A 84 33.99 22.43 4.71
CA LEU A 84 34.03 21.05 5.17
C LEU A 84 34.82 20.93 6.47
N SER A 85 34.36 20.07 7.38
CA SER A 85 35.18 19.63 8.52
C SER A 85 36.35 18.77 8.04
N ASP A 86 37.42 18.67 8.85
CA ASP A 86 38.59 17.83 8.52
C ASP A 86 38.19 16.36 8.24
N ASN A 87 37.20 15.84 8.98
CA ASN A 87 36.67 14.51 8.75
C ASN A 87 35.93 14.39 7.40
N ALA A 88 35.08 15.38 7.08
CA ALA A 88 34.36 15.40 5.80
C ALA A 88 35.33 15.54 4.61
N LEU A 89 36.38 16.34 4.78
CA LEU A 89 37.45 16.48 3.80
C LEU A 89 38.20 15.18 3.57
N SER A 90 38.60 14.50 4.65
CA SER A 90 39.26 13.19 4.56
C SER A 90 38.38 12.15 3.87
N LEU A 91 37.07 12.17 4.10
CA LEU A 91 36.12 11.29 3.43
C LEU A 91 35.98 11.61 1.93
N LEU A 92 35.96 12.90 1.57
CA LEU A 92 35.94 13.34 0.18
C LEU A 92 37.20 12.88 -0.56
N GLU A 93 38.38 13.07 0.04
CA GLU A 93 39.64 12.63 -0.54
C GLU A 93 39.68 11.11 -0.68
N GLN A 94 39.28 10.37 0.34
CA GLN A 94 39.32 8.91 0.32
C GLN A 94 38.32 8.28 -0.67
N ASN A 95 37.09 8.81 -0.75
CA ASN A 95 35.99 8.16 -1.44
C ASN A 95 35.56 8.86 -2.75
N GLY A 96 36.06 10.06 -3.02
CA GLY A 96 35.61 10.89 -4.13
C GLY A 96 34.27 11.59 -3.91
N PHE A 97 33.61 11.33 -2.78
CA PHE A 97 32.38 11.99 -2.37
C PHE A 97 32.29 12.05 -0.84
N VAL A 98 31.47 12.98 -0.34
CA VAL A 98 31.13 13.06 1.09
C VAL A 98 29.67 13.50 1.25
N VAL A 99 29.01 12.96 2.27
CA VAL A 99 27.68 13.41 2.70
C VAL A 99 27.85 14.32 3.91
N ILE A 100 27.26 15.50 3.86
CA ILE A 100 27.29 16.49 4.95
C ILE A 100 25.86 16.93 5.28
N ASP A 101 25.65 17.41 6.50
CA ASP A 101 24.40 18.09 6.88
C ASP A 101 24.19 19.34 6.01
N ASN A 102 22.94 19.72 5.78
CA ASN A 102 22.61 20.95 5.07
C ASN A 102 23.24 22.16 5.79
N PRO A 103 24.22 22.87 5.16
CA PRO A 103 24.90 23.98 5.81
C PRO A 103 24.04 25.25 5.86
N PHE A 104 22.97 25.33 5.06
CA PHE A 104 22.10 26.52 4.96
C PHE A 104 20.93 26.48 5.94
N ASP A 105 20.20 25.35 5.98
CA ASP A 105 19.14 25.11 6.96
C ASP A 105 19.01 23.60 7.26
N ARG A 106 19.36 23.22 8.49
CA ARG A 106 19.30 21.82 8.94
C ARG A 106 17.89 21.27 9.10
N LYS A 107 16.87 22.14 9.10
CA LYS A 107 15.46 21.77 9.24
C LYS A 107 14.70 21.87 7.93
N GLU A 108 15.38 22.16 6.82
CA GLU A 108 14.75 22.23 5.51
C GLU A 108 14.24 20.85 5.09
N GLU A 109 12.95 20.79 4.74
CA GLU A 109 12.26 19.59 4.27
C GLU A 109 11.80 19.72 2.81
N ASP A 110 11.76 20.95 2.26
CA ASP A 110 11.45 21.21 0.86
C ASP A 110 12.69 20.97 0.00
N ILE A 111 12.66 19.91 -0.79
CA ILE A 111 13.73 19.52 -1.70
C ILE A 111 14.11 20.62 -2.71
N VAL A 112 13.20 21.55 -3.02
CA VAL A 112 13.44 22.65 -3.97
C VAL A 112 14.32 23.74 -3.38
N GLN A 113 14.23 24.01 -2.07
CA GLN A 113 14.94 25.14 -1.46
C GLN A 113 16.47 25.05 -1.57
N PRO A 114 17.11 23.89 -1.29
CA PRO A 114 18.56 23.85 -1.39
C PRO A 114 19.04 23.95 -2.85
N TYR A 115 18.27 23.50 -3.85
CA TYR A 115 18.61 23.72 -5.26
C TYR A 115 18.58 25.20 -5.62
N LYS A 116 17.58 25.93 -5.12
CA LYS A 116 17.46 27.37 -5.30
C LYS A 116 18.61 28.13 -4.63
N MET A 117 18.95 27.78 -3.39
CA MET A 117 20.07 28.39 -2.65
C MET A 117 21.40 28.18 -3.38
N LEU A 118 21.72 26.94 -3.79
CA LEU A 118 22.93 26.66 -4.54
C LEU A 118 23.00 27.44 -5.86
N ALA A 119 21.85 27.59 -6.55
CA ALA A 119 21.78 28.35 -7.78
C ALA A 119 22.01 29.85 -7.56
N ASP A 120 21.39 30.43 -6.53
CA ASP A 120 21.52 31.83 -6.15
C ASP A 120 22.98 32.16 -5.76
N ASP A 121 23.64 31.26 -5.04
CA ASP A 121 25.05 31.37 -4.61
C ASP A 121 26.06 30.90 -5.68
N LYS A 122 25.58 30.50 -6.87
CA LYS A 122 26.40 30.03 -8.01
C LYS A 122 27.31 28.85 -7.67
N ILE A 123 26.88 27.99 -6.75
CA ILE A 123 27.54 26.74 -6.42
C ILE A 123 27.10 25.69 -7.47
N PRO A 124 28.02 24.94 -8.09
CA PRO A 124 27.65 23.94 -9.10
C PRO A 124 26.69 22.87 -8.57
N ILE A 125 25.58 22.70 -9.27
CA ILE A 125 24.54 21.73 -8.92
C ILE A 125 24.73 20.46 -9.76
N PHE A 126 24.74 19.30 -9.11
CA PHE A 126 24.58 18.03 -9.81
C PHE A 126 23.10 17.61 -9.75
N VAL A 127 22.42 17.71 -10.89
CA VAL A 127 21.02 17.31 -11.02
C VAL A 127 20.96 15.78 -11.16
N THR A 128 20.36 15.14 -10.17
CA THR A 128 20.10 13.70 -10.18
C THR A 128 18.70 13.40 -10.71
N THR A 129 18.43 12.12 -10.97
CA THR A 129 17.08 11.62 -11.27
C THR A 129 16.08 11.94 -10.16
N ASP A 130 16.53 12.19 -8.92
CA ASP A 130 15.65 12.48 -7.78
C ASP A 130 14.76 13.71 -8.02
N SER A 131 15.25 14.73 -8.75
CA SER A 131 14.44 15.90 -9.09
C SER A 131 13.27 15.52 -10.01
N LEU A 132 13.51 14.64 -10.98
CA LEU A 132 12.47 14.14 -11.89
C LEU A 132 11.51 13.21 -11.14
N LEU A 133 12.04 12.31 -10.31
CA LEU A 133 11.24 11.39 -9.50
C LEU A 133 10.37 12.15 -8.49
N HIS A 134 10.87 13.21 -7.87
CA HIS A 134 10.09 14.06 -6.97
C HIS A 134 8.92 14.76 -7.68
N LEU A 135 9.17 15.36 -8.85
CA LEU A 135 8.11 15.96 -9.66
C LEU A 135 7.07 14.92 -10.11
N TYR A 136 7.55 13.73 -10.49
CA TYR A 136 6.67 12.61 -10.82
C TYR A 136 5.81 12.21 -9.61
N HIS A 137 6.39 12.10 -8.41
CA HIS A 137 5.64 11.81 -7.18
C HIS A 137 4.57 12.86 -6.88
N ILE A 138 4.88 14.16 -7.02
CA ILE A 138 3.87 15.23 -6.84
C ILE A 138 2.76 15.09 -7.87
N GLN A 139 3.11 14.90 -9.14
CA GLN A 139 2.12 14.76 -10.22
C GLN A 139 1.22 13.55 -9.97
N PHE A 140 1.81 12.43 -9.57
CA PHE A 140 1.12 11.19 -9.25
C PHE A 140 0.14 11.38 -8.09
N ASP A 141 0.59 11.96 -6.97
CA ASP A 141 -0.22 12.25 -5.78
C ASP A 141 -1.39 13.19 -6.11
N GLU A 142 -1.13 14.30 -6.82
CA GLU A 142 -2.18 15.27 -7.18
C GLU A 142 -3.19 14.71 -8.17
N THR A 143 -2.78 13.80 -9.06
CA THR A 143 -3.69 13.17 -10.02
C THR A 143 -4.59 12.17 -9.30
N LEU A 144 -4.01 11.29 -8.46
CA LEU A 144 -4.78 10.33 -7.67
C LEU A 144 -5.78 11.04 -6.75
N ARG A 145 -5.33 12.04 -6.00
CA ARG A 145 -6.20 12.86 -5.14
C ARG A 145 -7.41 13.42 -5.90
N GLN A 146 -7.17 14.00 -7.08
CA GLN A 146 -8.25 14.59 -7.87
C GLN A 146 -9.24 13.54 -8.38
N ILE A 147 -8.76 12.36 -8.79
CA ILE A 147 -9.62 11.25 -9.20
C ILE A 147 -10.45 10.75 -8.02
N GLU A 148 -9.84 10.55 -6.86
CA GLU A 148 -10.53 10.09 -5.64
C GLU A 148 -11.65 11.05 -5.22
N GLU A 149 -11.34 12.35 -5.19
CA GLU A 149 -12.26 13.40 -4.73
C GLU A 149 -13.40 13.68 -5.72
N ARG A 150 -13.08 13.74 -7.02
CA ARG A 150 -14.03 14.19 -8.06
C ARG A 150 -14.82 13.05 -8.70
N GLU A 151 -14.23 11.87 -8.80
CA GLU A 151 -14.82 10.74 -9.50
C GLU A 151 -15.17 9.60 -8.53
N PHE A 152 -14.22 9.09 -7.75
CA PHE A 152 -14.44 7.86 -6.98
C PHE A 152 -15.39 8.02 -5.82
N TYR A 153 -15.40 9.18 -5.16
CA TYR A 153 -16.36 9.41 -4.07
C TYR A 153 -17.81 9.11 -4.51
N ASP A 154 -18.20 9.62 -5.68
CA ASP A 154 -19.56 9.48 -6.20
C ASP A 154 -19.83 8.02 -6.58
N LEU A 155 -18.86 7.36 -7.22
CA LEU A 155 -18.98 5.94 -7.57
C LEU A 155 -19.07 5.03 -6.34
N VAL A 156 -18.26 5.28 -5.30
CA VAL A 156 -18.33 4.50 -4.05
C VAL A 156 -19.68 4.70 -3.37
N TRP A 157 -20.23 5.93 -3.37
CA TRP A 157 -21.57 6.19 -2.88
C TRP A 157 -22.62 5.38 -3.65
N GLU A 158 -22.61 5.47 -4.99
CA GLU A 158 -23.58 4.77 -5.85
C GLU A 158 -23.53 3.25 -5.69
N ILE A 159 -22.33 2.66 -5.70
CA ILE A 159 -22.13 1.22 -5.47
C ILE A 159 -22.67 0.81 -4.10
N SER A 160 -22.32 1.58 -3.05
CA SER A 160 -22.73 1.29 -1.68
C SER A 160 -24.25 1.39 -1.49
N GLU A 161 -24.87 2.41 -2.09
CA GLU A 161 -26.31 2.64 -2.03
C GLU A 161 -27.07 1.53 -2.75
N GLN A 162 -26.60 1.13 -3.93
CA GLN A 162 -27.21 0.06 -4.71
C GLN A 162 -27.13 -1.28 -3.97
N LEU A 163 -25.95 -1.66 -3.50
CA LEU A 163 -25.76 -2.91 -2.76
C LEU A 163 -26.52 -2.91 -1.42
N LEU A 164 -26.56 -1.78 -0.71
CA LEU A 164 -27.39 -1.64 0.49
C LEU A 164 -28.87 -1.89 0.17
N ASN A 165 -29.38 -1.33 -0.92
CA ASN A 165 -30.78 -1.50 -1.32
C ASN A 165 -31.08 -2.95 -1.71
N SER A 166 -30.21 -3.60 -2.49
CA SER A 166 -30.34 -5.03 -2.83
C SER A 166 -30.34 -5.89 -1.57
N SER A 167 -29.38 -5.71 -0.66
CA SER A 167 -29.33 -6.49 0.58
C SER A 167 -30.54 -6.26 1.48
N MET A 168 -31.09 -5.04 1.53
CA MET A 168 -32.33 -4.77 2.26
C MET A 168 -33.55 -5.46 1.65
N GLU A 169 -33.60 -5.61 0.33
CA GLU A 169 -34.65 -6.33 -0.36
C GLU A 169 -34.54 -7.83 -0.09
N SER A 170 -33.35 -8.40 -0.29
CA SER A 170 -33.06 -9.80 0.01
C SER A 170 -33.34 -10.15 1.47
N TYR A 171 -32.88 -9.35 2.44
CA TYR A 171 -33.16 -9.54 3.86
C TYR A 171 -34.66 -9.72 4.19
N ARG A 172 -35.54 -9.01 3.47
CA ARG A 172 -37.01 -9.11 3.68
C ARG A 172 -37.57 -10.43 3.16
N ASN A 173 -36.95 -11.01 2.15
CA ASN A 173 -37.42 -12.21 1.44
C ASN A 173 -36.70 -13.49 1.89
N SER A 174 -35.59 -13.38 2.61
CA SER A 174 -34.80 -14.51 3.13
C SER A 174 -35.17 -14.88 4.57
N ASP A 175 -34.85 -16.11 4.97
CA ASP A 175 -34.98 -16.62 6.34
C ASP A 175 -33.70 -17.38 6.77
N GLY A 176 -33.59 -17.72 8.05
CA GLY A 176 -32.46 -18.48 8.59
C GLY A 176 -31.10 -17.79 8.37
N ASP A 177 -30.10 -18.58 7.97
CA ASP A 177 -28.72 -18.13 7.79
C ASP A 177 -28.57 -17.16 6.60
N LEU A 178 -29.40 -17.29 5.56
CA LEU A 178 -29.44 -16.34 4.46
C LEU A 178 -29.88 -14.95 4.95
N LYS A 179 -30.89 -14.91 5.82
CA LYS A 179 -31.35 -13.65 6.44
C LYS A 179 -30.29 -13.03 7.35
N GLU A 180 -29.54 -13.83 8.12
CA GLU A 180 -28.46 -13.31 8.95
C GLU A 180 -27.30 -12.78 8.10
N SER A 181 -26.98 -13.43 6.98
CA SER A 181 -25.96 -12.97 6.03
C SER A 181 -26.33 -11.60 5.45
N GLU A 182 -27.54 -11.47 4.92
CA GLU A 182 -28.05 -10.20 4.39
C GLU A 182 -28.15 -9.11 5.46
N ARG A 183 -28.47 -9.47 6.71
CA ARG A 183 -28.47 -8.52 7.83
C ARG A 183 -27.08 -7.92 8.05
N ARG A 184 -26.03 -8.74 7.98
CA ARG A 184 -24.63 -8.29 8.14
C ARG A 184 -24.19 -7.45 6.93
N ASP A 185 -24.62 -7.78 5.72
CA ASP A 185 -24.34 -6.98 4.52
C ASP A 185 -25.02 -5.61 4.58
N VAL A 186 -26.29 -5.55 5.01
CA VAL A 186 -26.99 -4.28 5.28
C VAL A 186 -26.22 -3.45 6.32
N ALA A 187 -25.71 -4.06 7.38
CA ALA A 187 -24.90 -3.36 8.38
C ALA A 187 -23.58 -2.85 7.77
N TYR A 188 -22.88 -3.69 7.00
CA TYR A 188 -21.63 -3.40 6.32
C TYR A 188 -21.72 -2.18 5.40
N PHE A 189 -22.72 -2.14 4.50
CA PHE A 189 -22.94 -0.99 3.63
C PHE A 189 -23.50 0.23 4.37
N SER A 190 -24.28 0.03 5.44
CA SER A 190 -24.75 1.14 6.27
C SER A 190 -23.60 1.86 6.99
N VAL A 191 -22.55 1.14 7.41
CA VAL A 191 -21.33 1.74 7.97
C VAL A 191 -20.62 2.57 6.90
N GLY A 192 -20.33 1.98 5.72
CA GLY A 192 -19.65 2.70 4.64
C GLY A 192 -20.41 3.94 4.16
N MET A 193 -21.73 3.84 3.99
CA MET A 193 -22.60 4.97 3.66
C MET A 193 -22.59 6.04 4.77
N SER A 194 -22.55 5.65 6.05
CA SER A 194 -22.44 6.60 7.18
C SER A 194 -21.11 7.34 7.21
N LEU A 195 -20.02 6.69 6.79
CA LEU A 195 -18.69 7.29 6.70
C LEU A 195 -18.59 8.27 5.52
N LEU A 196 -19.28 7.99 4.42
CA LEU A 196 -19.39 8.91 3.29
C LEU A 196 -20.30 10.10 3.62
N LYS A 197 -21.43 9.87 4.28
CA LYS A 197 -22.45 10.91 4.53
C LYS A 197 -21.86 12.19 5.13
N PRO A 198 -21.92 13.35 4.43
CA PRO A 198 -21.41 14.61 4.92
C PRO A 198 -22.20 15.09 6.14
N LYS A 199 -21.50 15.67 7.11
CA LYS A 199 -22.08 16.25 8.32
C LYS A 199 -22.24 17.77 8.16
N PRO A 200 -23.20 18.40 8.86
CA PRO A 200 -23.45 19.84 8.73
C PRO A 200 -22.23 20.73 9.03
N ASP A 201 -21.35 20.30 9.92
CA ASP A 201 -20.10 20.99 10.28
C ASP A 201 -18.99 20.86 9.22
N GLN A 202 -19.15 19.96 8.25
CA GLN A 202 -18.24 19.78 7.12
C GLN A 202 -18.59 20.65 5.90
N VAL A 203 -19.70 21.39 5.97
CA VAL A 203 -20.07 22.40 4.97
C VAL A 203 -19.50 23.75 5.40
N CYS A 204 -19.04 24.52 4.42
CA CYS A 204 -18.56 25.88 4.68
C CYS A 204 -19.68 26.74 5.32
N GLN A 205 -19.38 27.29 6.50
CA GLN A 205 -20.33 28.09 7.28
C GLN A 205 -20.33 29.58 6.88
N SER A 206 -19.38 30.04 6.04
CA SER A 206 -19.33 31.43 5.61
C SER A 206 -20.42 31.73 4.58
N GLU A 207 -21.09 32.89 4.73
CA GLU A 207 -22.00 33.41 3.71
C GLU A 207 -21.26 34.00 2.51
N ASN A 208 -19.97 34.32 2.67
CA ASN A 208 -19.13 34.81 1.60
C ASN A 208 -18.52 33.63 0.84
N LYS A 209 -18.99 33.41 -0.39
CA LYS A 209 -18.54 32.30 -1.27
C LYS A 209 -17.03 32.24 -1.47
N TRP A 210 -16.31 33.36 -1.36
CA TRP A 210 -14.87 33.41 -1.52
C TRP A 210 -14.10 32.81 -0.33
N ASP A 211 -14.73 32.69 0.84
CA ASP A 211 -14.14 32.06 2.02
C ASP A 211 -14.29 30.54 2.00
N CYS A 212 -15.16 30.02 1.12
CA CYS A 212 -15.43 28.61 0.95
C CYS A 212 -14.53 28.04 -0.16
N THR A 213 -13.41 27.45 0.25
CA THR A 213 -12.52 26.72 -0.66
C THR A 213 -13.09 25.34 -1.00
N ASP A 214 -12.47 24.65 -1.95
CA ASP A 214 -12.76 23.23 -2.28
C ASP A 214 -12.49 22.27 -1.09
N ALA A 215 -12.03 22.78 0.06
CA ALA A 215 -11.81 21.99 1.27
C ALA A 215 -13.11 21.54 1.96
N TYR A 216 -14.27 22.13 1.64
CA TYR A 216 -15.55 21.85 2.29
C TYR A 216 -16.58 21.26 1.32
N PHE A 217 -17.55 20.52 1.86
CA PHE A 217 -18.74 20.14 1.10
C PHE A 217 -19.61 21.34 0.74
N LYS A 218 -20.37 21.20 -0.35
CA LYS A 218 -21.40 22.16 -0.74
C LYS A 218 -22.70 21.88 0.03
N LYS A 219 -23.59 22.87 0.13
CA LYS A 219 -24.87 22.70 0.84
C LYS A 219 -25.76 21.64 0.17
N GLU A 220 -25.67 21.54 -1.15
CA GLU A 220 -26.41 20.56 -1.95
C GLU A 220 -25.94 19.12 -1.66
N ASP A 221 -24.68 18.93 -1.28
CA ASP A 221 -24.10 17.62 -0.98
C ASP A 221 -24.74 16.98 0.25
N LEU A 222 -25.21 17.76 1.23
CA LEU A 222 -25.97 17.25 2.39
C LEU A 222 -27.29 16.57 1.99
N THR A 223 -27.88 16.99 0.87
CA THR A 223 -29.11 16.39 0.35
C THR A 223 -28.80 15.26 -0.62
N ARG A 224 -27.77 15.45 -1.46
CA ARG A 224 -27.33 14.45 -2.44
C ARG A 224 -26.86 13.17 -1.77
N TYR A 225 -25.99 13.28 -0.76
CA TYR A 225 -25.43 12.13 -0.05
C TYR A 225 -26.15 11.93 1.27
N SER A 226 -27.41 11.50 1.21
CA SER A 226 -28.21 11.25 2.39
C SER A 226 -28.87 9.88 2.31
N PHE A 227 -28.79 9.16 3.42
CA PHE A 227 -29.52 7.92 3.64
C PHE A 227 -29.83 7.77 5.13
N GLU A 228 -30.65 6.78 5.48
CA GLU A 228 -30.99 6.42 6.85
C GLU A 228 -30.58 4.98 7.16
N VAL A 229 -29.98 4.78 8.33
CA VAL A 229 -29.59 3.44 8.79
C VAL A 229 -30.87 2.64 9.16
N PRO A 230 -31.09 1.45 8.57
CA PRO A 230 -32.25 0.63 8.89
C PRO A 230 -32.29 0.26 10.37
N SER A 231 -33.49 0.33 10.96
CA SER A 231 -33.65 0.17 12.41
C SER A 231 -33.17 -1.16 12.99
N TYR A 232 -33.19 -2.23 12.20
CA TYR A 232 -32.81 -3.58 12.64
C TYR A 232 -31.30 -3.85 12.62
N VAL A 233 -30.48 -2.93 12.09
CA VAL A 233 -29.00 -2.99 12.17
C VAL A 233 -28.41 -1.78 12.91
N ARG A 234 -29.24 -0.86 13.40
CA ARG A 234 -28.79 0.44 13.92
C ARG A 234 -27.78 0.30 15.05
N ASP A 235 -28.03 -0.60 16.00
CA ASP A 235 -27.19 -0.75 17.18
C ASP A 235 -25.76 -1.22 16.79
N ASP A 236 -25.66 -2.17 15.85
CA ASP A 236 -24.37 -2.66 15.34
C ASP A 236 -23.64 -1.56 14.56
N VAL A 237 -24.35 -0.82 13.70
CA VAL A 237 -23.78 0.28 12.89
C VAL A 237 -23.28 1.42 13.79
N GLU A 238 -24.06 1.82 14.82
CA GLU A 238 -23.64 2.86 15.76
C GLU A 238 -22.45 2.41 16.62
N ALA A 239 -22.40 1.13 17.02
CA ALA A 239 -21.27 0.56 17.74
C ALA A 239 -20.00 0.55 16.88
N GLU A 240 -20.09 0.15 15.61
CA GLU A 240 -18.98 0.13 14.65
C GLU A 240 -18.46 1.55 14.41
N LEU A 241 -19.35 2.50 14.10
CA LEU A 241 -18.97 3.90 13.86
C LEU A 241 -18.30 4.54 15.09
N LYS A 242 -18.73 4.17 16.29
CA LYS A 242 -18.10 4.64 17.53
C LYS A 242 -16.66 4.14 17.66
N LEU A 243 -16.38 2.88 17.31
CA LEU A 243 -15.01 2.34 17.31
C LEU A 243 -14.14 3.06 16.29
N ILE A 244 -14.67 3.29 15.08
CA ILE A 244 -13.99 4.06 14.03
C ILE A 244 -13.71 5.50 14.48
N ASP A 245 -14.67 6.19 15.10
CA ASP A 245 -14.48 7.56 15.59
C ASP A 245 -13.45 7.62 16.75
N MET A 246 -13.37 6.58 17.58
CA MET A 246 -12.43 6.49 18.70
C MET A 246 -10.97 6.25 18.28
N ASN A 247 -10.72 5.61 17.14
CA ASN A 247 -9.39 5.37 16.57
C ASN A 247 -8.37 4.74 17.56
N SER A 248 -8.83 3.89 18.49
CA SER A 248 -8.05 3.46 19.67
C SER A 248 -7.27 2.14 19.48
N GLY A 249 -6.96 1.75 18.24
CA GLY A 249 -6.26 0.51 17.92
C GLY A 249 -7.20 -0.69 17.79
N PHE A 250 -6.74 -1.88 18.20
CA PHE A 250 -7.49 -3.13 18.04
C PHE A 250 -8.70 -3.25 18.99
N ALA A 251 -9.87 -3.52 18.41
CA ALA A 251 -11.08 -3.93 19.12
C ALA A 251 -11.90 -4.92 18.29
N ASP A 252 -12.78 -5.68 18.93
CA ASP A 252 -13.64 -6.66 18.25
C ASP A 252 -14.74 -5.91 17.49
N SER A 253 -14.91 -6.21 16.20
CA SER A 253 -15.98 -5.60 15.40
C SER A 253 -17.35 -6.17 15.83
N PRO A 254 -18.36 -5.33 16.11
CA PRO A 254 -19.73 -5.80 16.37
C PRO A 254 -20.36 -6.54 15.18
N ILE A 255 -19.89 -6.28 13.94
CA ILE A 255 -20.45 -6.89 12.72
C ILE A 255 -19.62 -8.11 12.27
N PHE A 256 -18.29 -8.01 12.32
CA PHE A 256 -17.37 -9.00 11.77
C PHE A 256 -16.71 -9.91 12.81
N ILE A 257 -16.94 -9.62 14.10
CA ILE A 257 -16.57 -10.43 15.28
C ILE A 257 -15.07 -10.44 15.58
N TYR A 258 -14.21 -10.54 14.56
CA TYR A 258 -12.76 -10.49 14.74
C TYR A 258 -12.25 -9.08 15.10
N LYS A 259 -11.00 -9.01 15.55
CA LYS A 259 -10.33 -7.74 15.87
C LYS A 259 -9.99 -6.93 14.62
N GLU A 260 -10.41 -5.68 14.58
CA GLU A 260 -10.00 -4.69 13.57
C GLU A 260 -9.16 -3.58 14.21
N ASP A 261 -8.17 -3.06 13.47
CA ASP A 261 -7.35 -1.94 13.91
C ASP A 261 -8.01 -0.61 13.54
N TYR A 262 -8.78 -0.06 14.49
CA TYR A 262 -9.46 1.20 14.29
C TYR A 262 -8.53 2.41 14.21
N SER A 263 -7.24 2.30 14.56
CA SER A 263 -6.28 3.40 14.36
C SER A 263 -6.01 3.69 12.88
N GLN A 264 -6.33 2.75 11.98
CA GLN A 264 -6.11 2.91 10.54
C GLN A 264 -7.08 3.89 9.87
N TYR A 265 -8.17 4.27 10.54
CA TYR A 265 -9.23 5.11 9.98
C TYR A 265 -8.96 6.62 10.14
N VAL A 266 -7.80 7.02 10.68
CA VAL A 266 -7.39 8.42 10.79
C VAL A 266 -6.90 8.94 9.42
N PRO A 267 -7.57 9.94 8.80
CA PRO A 267 -7.12 10.52 7.54
C PRO A 267 -5.72 11.14 7.68
N ARG A 268 -4.87 10.90 6.67
CA ARG A 268 -3.45 11.33 6.65
C ARG A 268 -3.02 11.73 5.24
N GLY A 269 -1.91 12.47 5.13
CA GLY A 269 -1.40 12.92 3.83
C GLY A 269 -2.39 13.81 3.08
N HIS A 270 -2.55 13.58 1.78
CA HIS A 270 -3.44 14.37 0.92
C HIS A 270 -4.92 14.26 1.30
N TYR A 271 -5.33 13.19 1.98
CA TYR A 271 -6.72 13.02 2.41
C TYR A 271 -7.18 14.07 3.42
N THR A 272 -6.26 14.78 4.05
CA THR A 272 -6.58 15.85 5.01
C THR A 272 -6.95 17.19 4.35
N ARG A 273 -6.80 17.30 3.03
CA ARG A 273 -6.97 18.56 2.28
C ARG A 273 -8.43 19.00 2.10
N SER A 274 -9.39 18.08 2.18
CA SER A 274 -10.82 18.41 2.13
C SER A 274 -11.65 17.46 2.98
N GLU A 275 -12.83 17.91 3.42
CA GLU A 275 -13.79 17.09 4.14
C GLU A 275 -14.30 15.91 3.29
N LYS A 276 -14.42 16.11 1.96
CA LYS A 276 -14.79 15.06 1.02
C LYS A 276 -13.76 13.93 0.99
N LEU A 277 -12.48 14.27 0.95
CA LEU A 277 -11.40 13.29 1.01
C LEU A 277 -11.29 12.58 2.37
N LYS A 278 -11.58 13.26 3.49
CA LYS A 278 -11.62 12.62 4.81
C LYS A 278 -12.71 11.55 4.88
N ASN A 279 -13.92 11.86 4.40
CA ASN A 279 -15.03 10.91 4.36
C ASN A 279 -14.72 9.74 3.40
N TYR A 280 -14.19 10.06 2.21
CA TYR A 280 -13.73 9.05 1.25
C TYR A 280 -12.74 8.08 1.88
N PHE A 281 -11.66 8.60 2.49
CA PHE A 281 -10.62 7.80 3.11
C PHE A 281 -11.20 6.81 4.10
N ARG A 282 -12.07 7.27 5.02
CA ARG A 282 -12.65 6.40 6.04
C ARG A 282 -13.50 5.28 5.45
N ALA A 283 -14.35 5.59 4.47
CA ALA A 283 -15.19 4.60 3.81
C ALA A 283 -14.38 3.63 2.94
N PHE A 284 -13.38 4.13 2.22
CA PHE A 284 -12.51 3.30 1.39
C PHE A 284 -11.64 2.38 2.25
N MET A 285 -11.16 2.86 3.40
CA MET A 285 -10.49 2.03 4.42
C MET A 285 -11.42 0.96 4.97
N TRP A 286 -12.68 1.28 5.28
CA TRP A 286 -13.68 0.28 5.71
C TRP A 286 -13.84 -0.84 4.67
N TYR A 287 -14.04 -0.47 3.41
CA TYR A 287 -14.24 -1.43 2.31
C TYR A 287 -12.99 -2.22 1.90
N GLY A 288 -11.80 -1.71 2.20
CA GLY A 288 -10.54 -2.41 1.93
C GLY A 288 -9.98 -3.20 3.11
N ARG A 289 -10.34 -2.86 4.35
CA ARG A 289 -9.82 -3.53 5.55
C ARG A 289 -10.74 -4.59 6.12
N THR A 290 -12.03 -4.44 5.90
CA THR A 290 -13.01 -5.42 6.34
C THR A 290 -13.04 -6.59 5.38
N SER A 291 -12.78 -7.79 5.89
CA SER A 291 -12.87 -9.04 5.15
C SER A 291 -14.02 -9.90 5.63
N MET A 292 -14.76 -10.49 4.68
CA MET A 292 -15.70 -11.57 4.94
C MET A 292 -14.93 -12.90 4.86
N LEU A 293 -14.53 -13.41 6.03
CA LEU A 293 -13.57 -14.50 6.15
C LEU A 293 -14.11 -15.81 5.57
N LEU A 294 -13.28 -16.47 4.78
CA LEU A 294 -13.57 -17.77 4.18
C LEU A 294 -13.48 -18.92 5.22
N LYS A 295 -12.56 -18.77 6.18
CA LYS A 295 -12.21 -19.78 7.18
C LYS A 295 -12.70 -19.41 8.57
N GLY A 296 -13.11 -20.44 9.30
CA GLY A 296 -13.43 -20.38 10.71
C GLY A 296 -13.05 -21.69 11.38
N SER A 297 -13.03 -21.70 12.70
CA SER A 297 -12.61 -22.83 13.53
C SER A 297 -13.80 -23.42 14.31
N ASP A 298 -13.85 -24.75 14.41
CA ASP A 298 -14.82 -25.46 15.26
C ASP A 298 -14.54 -25.27 16.75
N ALA A 299 -13.30 -24.87 17.10
CA ALA A 299 -12.91 -24.60 18.48
C ALA A 299 -13.45 -23.26 18.99
N ILE A 300 -13.80 -22.34 18.10
CA ILE A 300 -14.30 -21.01 18.43
C ILE A 300 -15.83 -21.02 18.47
N PRO A 301 -16.47 -20.67 19.61
CA PRO A 301 -17.93 -20.55 19.67
C PRO A 301 -18.49 -19.45 18.75
N PRO A 302 -19.69 -19.63 18.18
CA PRO A 302 -20.35 -18.58 17.40
C PRO A 302 -20.48 -17.24 18.13
N GLY A 303 -20.23 -16.14 17.41
CA GLY A 303 -20.25 -14.79 17.94
C GLY A 303 -19.01 -14.40 18.76
N THR A 304 -17.93 -15.19 18.70
CA THR A 304 -16.67 -14.92 19.40
C THR A 304 -15.46 -15.02 18.47
N THR A 305 -14.32 -14.49 18.90
CA THR A 305 -13.06 -14.50 18.15
C THR A 305 -11.92 -15.00 19.03
N ASP A 306 -10.95 -15.70 18.43
CA ASP A 306 -9.69 -16.07 19.08
C ASP A 306 -8.50 -15.78 18.14
N PRO A 307 -7.69 -14.76 18.41
CA PRO A 307 -6.50 -14.44 17.60
C PRO A 307 -5.36 -15.47 17.67
N TYR A 308 -5.45 -16.44 18.58
CA TYR A 308 -4.44 -17.49 18.79
C TYR A 308 -4.83 -18.84 18.19
N ASP A 309 -6.06 -18.98 17.70
CA ASP A 309 -6.51 -20.24 17.11
C ASP A 309 -5.82 -20.48 15.75
N PRO A 310 -5.27 -21.68 15.52
CA PRO A 310 -4.54 -21.97 14.31
C PRO A 310 -5.46 -22.13 13.09
N GLU A 311 -6.73 -22.47 13.24
CA GLU A 311 -7.61 -22.84 12.12
C GLU A 311 -8.46 -21.67 11.61
N GLY A 312 -8.76 -20.68 12.45
CA GLY A 312 -9.53 -19.51 12.05
C GLY A 312 -9.61 -18.42 13.11
N LEU A 313 -10.04 -17.22 12.69
CA LEU A 313 -10.17 -16.07 13.61
C LEU A 313 -11.56 -15.97 14.25
N ILE A 314 -12.53 -16.68 13.69
CA ILE A 314 -13.94 -16.71 14.10
C ILE A 314 -14.46 -18.15 14.01
N SER A 315 -15.69 -18.39 14.49
CA SER A 315 -16.31 -19.72 14.40
C SER A 315 -16.53 -20.18 12.95
N GLN A 316 -16.60 -21.50 12.73
CA GLN A 316 -16.96 -22.05 11.42
C GLN A 316 -18.31 -21.52 10.91
N TYR A 317 -19.30 -21.38 11.80
CA TYR A 317 -20.62 -20.83 11.50
C TYR A 317 -20.53 -19.38 11.02
N ASP A 318 -19.79 -18.52 11.74
CA ASP A 318 -19.69 -17.10 11.38
C ASP A 318 -18.94 -16.90 10.06
N ALA A 319 -17.91 -17.70 9.79
CA ALA A 319 -17.22 -17.70 8.50
C ALA A 319 -18.12 -18.16 7.36
N GLN A 320 -19.04 -19.10 7.61
CA GLN A 320 -20.05 -19.49 6.64
C GLN A 320 -21.02 -18.35 6.35
N ILE A 321 -21.56 -17.68 7.37
CA ILE A 321 -22.41 -16.49 7.20
C ILE A 321 -21.69 -15.39 6.41
N GLN A 322 -20.43 -15.10 6.73
CA GLN A 322 -19.64 -14.10 6.01
C GLN A 322 -19.39 -14.51 4.54
N THR A 323 -19.07 -15.79 4.29
CA THR A 323 -18.89 -16.31 2.92
C THR A 323 -20.19 -16.23 2.12
N THR A 324 -21.32 -16.55 2.74
CA THR A 324 -22.66 -16.42 2.13
C THR A 324 -22.95 -14.98 1.74
N GLY A 325 -22.73 -14.00 2.63
CA GLY A 325 -22.90 -12.58 2.31
C GLY A 325 -22.01 -12.11 1.15
N ALA A 326 -20.74 -12.53 1.15
CA ALA A 326 -19.83 -12.26 0.04
C ALA A 326 -20.33 -12.81 -1.31
N CYS A 327 -20.91 -14.01 -1.32
CA CYS A 327 -21.53 -14.58 -2.51
C CYS A 327 -22.74 -13.78 -2.98
N LEU A 328 -23.57 -13.29 -2.07
CA LEU A 328 -24.74 -12.46 -2.41
C LEU A 328 -24.30 -11.14 -3.04
N ILE A 329 -23.32 -10.45 -2.42
CA ILE A 329 -22.72 -9.23 -2.98
C ILE A 329 -22.13 -9.48 -4.37
N ALA A 330 -21.34 -10.54 -4.53
CA ALA A 330 -20.74 -10.89 -5.81
C ALA A 330 -21.79 -11.23 -6.88
N SER A 331 -22.92 -11.83 -6.48
CA SER A 331 -24.00 -12.14 -7.41
C SER A 331 -24.69 -10.88 -7.97
N GLU A 332 -24.81 -9.82 -7.17
CA GLU A 332 -25.33 -8.53 -7.64
C GLU A 332 -24.42 -7.94 -8.74
N PHE A 333 -23.10 -8.02 -8.55
CA PHE A 333 -22.12 -7.61 -9.57
C PHE A 333 -22.19 -8.49 -10.84
N ALA A 334 -22.44 -9.80 -10.70
CA ALA A 334 -22.55 -10.69 -11.85
C ALA A 334 -23.77 -10.39 -12.73
N VAL A 335 -24.86 -9.89 -12.13
CA VAL A 335 -26.13 -9.65 -12.83
C VAL A 335 -26.22 -8.23 -13.38
N ASP A 336 -25.62 -7.25 -12.71
CA ASP A 336 -25.65 -5.84 -13.12
C ASP A 336 -24.30 -5.36 -13.70
N GLU A 337 -24.22 -5.35 -15.03
CA GLU A 337 -23.05 -4.86 -15.77
C GLU A 337 -22.72 -3.38 -15.48
N GLU A 338 -23.71 -2.53 -15.15
CA GLU A 338 -23.47 -1.12 -14.81
C GLU A 338 -22.80 -1.02 -13.43
N LEU A 339 -23.29 -1.80 -12.46
CA LEU A 339 -22.72 -1.88 -11.12
C LEU A 339 -21.27 -2.40 -11.17
N MET A 340 -21.04 -3.48 -11.92
CA MET A 340 -19.71 -4.02 -12.15
C MET A 340 -18.80 -3.00 -12.84
N GLY A 341 -19.29 -2.31 -13.88
CA GLY A 341 -18.53 -1.27 -14.58
C GLY A 341 -18.12 -0.09 -13.68
N LYS A 342 -18.95 0.30 -12.71
CA LYS A 342 -18.59 1.32 -11.70
C LYS A 342 -17.46 0.83 -10.79
N TRP A 343 -17.55 -0.42 -10.33
CA TRP A 343 -16.52 -1.02 -9.49
C TRP A 343 -15.20 -1.21 -10.25
N ASP A 344 -15.25 -1.74 -11.48
CA ASP A 344 -14.11 -1.92 -12.38
C ASP A 344 -13.36 -0.62 -12.65
N ARG A 345 -14.09 0.50 -12.81
CA ARG A 345 -13.49 1.81 -13.01
C ARG A 345 -12.65 2.25 -11.82
N ILE A 346 -13.12 1.98 -10.59
CA ILE A 346 -12.34 2.26 -9.38
C ILE A 346 -11.17 1.27 -9.29
N TYR A 347 -11.43 -0.02 -9.46
CA TYR A 347 -10.44 -1.08 -9.29
C TYR A 347 -9.29 -0.97 -10.29
N SER A 348 -9.56 -0.80 -11.58
CA SER A 348 -8.54 -0.74 -12.64
C SER A 348 -7.60 0.47 -12.47
N VAL A 349 -8.16 1.63 -12.13
CA VAL A 349 -7.37 2.84 -11.91
C VAL A 349 -6.57 2.73 -10.62
N THR A 350 -7.17 2.28 -9.52
CA THR A 350 -6.41 2.06 -8.28
C THR A 350 -5.33 1.00 -8.46
N ALA A 351 -5.60 -0.09 -9.18
CA ALA A 351 -4.61 -1.11 -9.52
C ALA A 351 -3.42 -0.55 -10.31
N PHE A 352 -3.67 0.37 -11.24
CA PHE A 352 -2.60 1.04 -11.98
C PHE A 352 -1.71 1.92 -11.09
N TYR A 353 -2.30 2.65 -10.13
CA TYR A 353 -1.54 3.53 -9.24
C TYR A 353 -0.81 2.73 -8.15
N VAL A 354 -1.49 1.82 -7.45
CA VAL A 354 -1.00 1.23 -6.19
C VAL A 354 -0.79 -0.29 -6.24
N GLY A 355 -1.01 -0.93 -7.40
CA GLY A 355 -0.81 -2.37 -7.60
C GLY A 355 -2.10 -3.18 -7.50
N LEU A 356 -2.07 -4.41 -8.01
CA LEU A 356 -3.19 -5.35 -7.97
C LEU A 356 -3.50 -5.80 -6.53
N SER A 357 -4.76 -6.15 -6.26
CA SER A 357 -5.13 -6.84 -5.03
C SER A 357 -4.73 -8.32 -5.11
N ASP A 358 -4.28 -8.90 -4.00
CA ASP A 358 -4.17 -10.35 -3.81
C ASP A 358 -5.18 -10.90 -2.79
N ASP A 359 -6.09 -10.07 -2.30
CA ASP A 359 -7.33 -10.50 -1.64
C ASP A 359 -8.38 -10.93 -2.67
N LEU A 360 -9.27 -11.84 -2.24
CA LEU A 360 -10.44 -12.25 -3.02
C LEU A 360 -11.44 -11.09 -3.09
N GLY A 361 -11.98 -10.82 -4.28
CA GLY A 361 -12.97 -9.77 -4.51
C GLY A 361 -14.11 -10.23 -5.42
N PRO A 362 -14.84 -9.27 -6.04
CA PRO A 362 -15.93 -9.58 -6.95
C PRO A 362 -15.55 -10.54 -8.07
N TYR A 363 -14.41 -10.34 -8.75
CA TYR A 363 -13.99 -11.23 -9.85
C TYR A 363 -13.87 -12.70 -9.42
N GLU A 364 -13.15 -12.98 -8.32
CA GLU A 364 -12.89 -14.34 -7.86
C GLU A 364 -14.18 -15.02 -7.38
N TYR A 365 -15.06 -14.28 -6.68
CA TYR A 365 -16.34 -14.82 -6.24
C TYR A 365 -17.33 -15.05 -7.39
N ILE A 366 -17.35 -14.18 -8.41
CA ILE A 366 -18.17 -14.38 -9.60
C ILE A 366 -17.72 -15.63 -10.37
N ASP A 367 -16.41 -15.84 -10.56
CA ASP A 367 -15.90 -17.08 -11.19
C ASP A 367 -16.27 -18.31 -10.37
N ALA A 368 -16.11 -18.25 -9.05
CA ALA A 368 -16.47 -19.36 -8.17
C ALA A 368 -17.96 -19.70 -8.26
N LEU A 369 -18.84 -18.69 -8.23
CA LEU A 369 -20.29 -18.85 -8.41
C LEU A 369 -20.62 -19.48 -9.77
N ASN A 370 -20.01 -18.98 -10.85
CA ASN A 370 -20.21 -19.52 -12.19
C ASN A 370 -19.75 -20.97 -12.31
N SER A 371 -18.63 -21.32 -11.67
CA SER A 371 -18.09 -22.68 -11.67
C SER A 371 -18.97 -23.66 -10.91
N VAL A 372 -19.55 -23.26 -9.78
CA VAL A 372 -20.37 -24.15 -8.93
C VAL A 372 -21.82 -24.25 -9.45
N PHE A 373 -22.41 -23.13 -9.87
CA PHE A 373 -23.84 -23.07 -10.26
C PHE A 373 -24.09 -23.06 -11.77
N GLY A 374 -23.04 -23.10 -12.59
CA GLY A 374 -23.18 -23.20 -14.06
C GLY A 374 -23.77 -21.95 -14.72
N GLY A 375 -23.53 -20.76 -14.15
CA GLY A 375 -23.93 -19.46 -14.70
C GLY A 375 -25.36 -19.01 -14.39
N SER A 376 -26.12 -19.76 -13.60
CA SER A 376 -27.43 -19.35 -13.06
C SER A 376 -27.43 -19.48 -11.56
N PHE A 377 -27.22 -18.37 -10.86
CA PHE A 377 -27.19 -18.33 -9.41
C PHE A 377 -28.59 -18.12 -8.82
N ASP A 378 -28.92 -18.90 -7.78
CA ASP A 378 -30.11 -18.73 -6.96
C ASP A 378 -29.65 -18.76 -5.48
N PRO A 379 -29.88 -17.69 -4.70
CA PRO A 379 -29.52 -17.62 -3.29
C PRO A 379 -30.00 -18.81 -2.45
N ASP A 380 -31.15 -19.40 -2.77
CA ASP A 380 -31.71 -20.54 -2.03
C ASP A 380 -30.87 -21.81 -2.19
N ASN A 381 -29.96 -21.86 -3.17
CA ASN A 381 -29.03 -22.96 -3.37
C ASN A 381 -27.74 -22.82 -2.54
N LEU A 382 -27.54 -21.73 -1.80
CA LEU A 382 -26.42 -21.59 -0.86
C LEU A 382 -26.70 -22.42 0.41
N ASN A 383 -26.08 -23.58 0.50
CA ASN A 383 -26.14 -24.50 1.63
C ASN A 383 -24.73 -24.99 1.99
N ASP A 384 -24.59 -25.78 3.05
CA ASP A 384 -23.28 -26.25 3.54
C ASP A 384 -22.43 -26.93 2.45
N GLU A 385 -23.05 -27.71 1.56
CA GLU A 385 -22.36 -28.43 0.48
C GLU A 385 -21.85 -27.45 -0.58
N THR A 386 -22.73 -26.58 -1.11
CA THR A 386 -22.37 -25.63 -2.17
C THR A 386 -21.42 -24.55 -1.68
N ILE A 387 -21.55 -24.10 -0.43
CA ILE A 387 -20.56 -23.22 0.23
C ILE A 387 -19.21 -23.94 0.35
N GLY A 388 -19.20 -25.23 0.70
CA GLY A 388 -17.98 -26.03 0.72
C GLY A 388 -17.28 -26.06 -0.65
N GLU A 389 -18.03 -26.29 -1.72
CA GLU A 389 -17.51 -26.27 -3.10
C GLU A 389 -16.98 -24.90 -3.51
N LEU A 390 -17.71 -23.83 -3.18
CA LEU A 390 -17.27 -22.44 -3.41
C LEU A 390 -15.96 -22.15 -2.68
N LYS A 391 -15.84 -22.55 -1.40
CA LYS A 391 -14.61 -22.37 -0.62
C LYS A 391 -13.42 -23.07 -1.27
N VAL A 392 -13.61 -24.31 -1.75
CA VAL A 392 -12.57 -25.05 -2.49
C VAL A 392 -12.14 -24.27 -3.73
N LYS A 393 -13.10 -23.82 -4.55
CA LYS A 393 -12.80 -23.05 -5.76
C LYS A 393 -12.06 -21.75 -5.46
N LEU A 394 -12.47 -21.02 -4.43
CA LEU A 394 -11.83 -19.77 -4.01
C LEU A 394 -10.40 -19.97 -3.50
N THR A 395 -10.06 -21.14 -2.95
CA THR A 395 -8.67 -21.40 -2.53
C THR A 395 -7.68 -21.51 -3.69
N GLU A 396 -8.15 -21.70 -4.93
CA GLU A 396 -7.29 -21.74 -6.13
C GLU A 396 -6.60 -20.40 -6.42
N TYR A 397 -7.18 -19.28 -5.99
CA TYR A 397 -6.62 -17.93 -6.16
C TYR A 397 -5.50 -17.60 -5.16
N GLY A 398 -5.31 -18.44 -4.15
CA GLY A 398 -4.32 -18.23 -3.09
C GLY A 398 -4.84 -17.34 -1.96
N SER A 399 -3.99 -17.14 -0.96
CA SER A 399 -4.25 -16.25 0.18
C SER A 399 -3.40 -14.98 0.05
N PRO A 400 -3.78 -13.90 0.76
CA PRO A 400 -2.99 -12.66 0.76
C PRO A 400 -1.54 -12.94 1.16
N ARG A 401 -0.59 -12.27 0.52
CA ARG A 401 0.85 -12.42 0.81
C ARG A 401 1.39 -11.36 1.75
N ILE A 402 0.58 -10.36 2.07
CA ILE A 402 0.92 -9.27 2.99
C ILE A 402 -0.16 -9.24 4.08
N TYR A 403 0.27 -9.27 5.34
CA TYR A 403 -0.67 -9.30 6.45
C TYR A 403 -1.25 -7.90 6.70
N GLY A 404 -2.56 -7.77 6.46
CA GLY A 404 -3.28 -6.50 6.58
C GLY A 404 -3.73 -6.11 7.98
N GLY A 405 -3.39 -6.90 9.02
CA GLY A 405 -3.80 -6.68 10.41
C GLY A 405 -5.16 -7.30 10.81
N THR A 406 -5.86 -7.96 9.88
CA THR A 406 -7.17 -8.59 10.16
C THR A 406 -7.07 -9.62 11.28
N GLY A 407 -7.94 -9.48 12.29
CA GLY A 407 -8.04 -10.39 13.44
C GLY A 407 -6.95 -10.25 14.50
N ASN A 408 -5.98 -9.33 14.33
CA ASN A 408 -4.80 -9.23 15.20
C ASN A 408 -4.14 -10.60 15.47
N CYS A 409 -4.02 -11.41 14.42
CA CYS A 409 -3.50 -12.77 14.45
C CYS A 409 -2.09 -12.78 15.04
N VAL A 410 -1.85 -13.69 15.99
CA VAL A 410 -0.59 -13.76 16.72
C VAL A 410 0.26 -14.89 16.17
N ALA A 411 1.42 -14.55 15.59
CA ALA A 411 2.37 -15.52 15.05
C ALA A 411 3.75 -15.43 15.72
N SER A 412 4.26 -16.59 16.13
CA SER A 412 5.58 -16.79 16.71
C SER A 412 6.60 -17.42 15.75
N THR A 413 6.13 -17.97 14.63
CA THR A 413 6.98 -18.58 13.59
C THR A 413 6.53 -18.12 12.21
N SER A 414 7.38 -18.31 11.19
CA SER A 414 7.00 -18.06 9.79
C SER A 414 5.85 -18.96 9.33
N GLU A 415 5.77 -20.20 9.82
CA GLU A 415 4.66 -21.13 9.54
C GLU A 415 3.34 -20.64 10.12
N GLU A 416 3.34 -20.20 11.39
CA GLU A 416 2.18 -19.57 12.02
C GLU A 416 1.79 -18.26 11.32
N ALA A 417 2.76 -17.47 10.84
CA ALA A 417 2.48 -16.24 10.10
C ALA A 417 1.82 -16.51 8.75
N ASN A 418 2.28 -17.55 8.04
CA ASN A 418 1.64 -18.01 6.80
C ASN A 418 0.24 -18.57 7.08
N GLN A 419 0.04 -19.23 8.22
CA GLN A 419 -1.28 -19.69 8.65
C GLN A 419 -2.21 -18.50 8.96
N CYS A 420 -1.71 -17.44 9.61
CA CYS A 420 -2.45 -16.20 9.79
C CYS A 420 -2.92 -15.61 8.46
N LEU A 421 -2.03 -15.51 7.45
CA LEU A 421 -2.40 -15.05 6.11
C LEU A 421 -3.56 -15.89 5.53
N ASN A 422 -3.44 -17.22 5.62
CA ASN A 422 -4.48 -18.14 5.17
C ASN A 422 -5.81 -17.98 5.93
N ASN A 423 -5.78 -17.67 7.22
CA ASN A 423 -6.97 -17.47 8.05
C ASN A 423 -7.63 -16.11 7.78
N THR A 424 -6.90 -15.17 7.17
CA THR A 424 -7.40 -13.84 6.79
C THR A 424 -7.97 -13.79 5.37
N ALA A 425 -7.86 -14.89 4.61
CA ALA A 425 -8.40 -14.98 3.27
C ALA A 425 -9.94 -14.89 3.30
N GLY A 426 -10.49 -14.07 2.41
CA GLY A 426 -11.91 -13.77 2.37
C GLY A 426 -12.21 -12.63 1.41
N PHE A 427 -13.49 -12.38 1.17
CA PHE A 427 -13.92 -11.31 0.28
C PHE A 427 -13.62 -9.94 0.87
N ARG A 428 -13.10 -9.03 0.04
CA ARG A 428 -13.02 -7.60 0.32
C ARG A 428 -13.55 -6.84 -0.88
N LEU A 429 -14.42 -5.86 -0.62
CA LEU A 429 -14.99 -5.05 -1.70
C LEU A 429 -13.90 -4.22 -2.41
N MET A 430 -12.93 -3.70 -1.67
CA MET A 430 -11.81 -2.92 -2.20
C MET A 430 -10.47 -3.48 -1.67
N GLY A 431 -10.14 -4.71 -2.02
CA GLY A 431 -9.01 -5.49 -1.47
C GLY A 431 -7.67 -4.76 -1.31
N GLN A 432 -6.88 -5.21 -0.33
CA GLN A 432 -5.57 -4.64 -0.03
C GLN A 432 -4.59 -4.92 -1.17
N ARG A 433 -3.66 -3.98 -1.37
CA ARG A 433 -2.81 -3.99 -2.55
C ARG A 433 -1.54 -4.78 -2.29
N PHE A 434 -1.21 -5.65 -3.23
CA PHE A 434 0.07 -6.33 -3.25
C PHE A 434 1.14 -5.35 -3.74
N ILE A 435 1.91 -4.80 -2.79
CA ILE A 435 3.03 -3.91 -3.07
C ILE A 435 4.32 -4.75 -2.95
N PRO A 436 5.10 -4.94 -4.04
CA PRO A 436 6.32 -5.74 -4.02
C PRO A 436 7.28 -5.36 -2.89
N ASP A 437 7.47 -4.06 -2.65
CA ASP A 437 8.33 -3.54 -1.59
C ASP A 437 7.86 -3.97 -0.20
N SER A 438 6.56 -3.89 0.06
CA SER A 438 5.97 -4.31 1.34
C SER A 438 6.10 -5.81 1.55
N TYR A 439 5.90 -6.61 0.51
CA TYR A 439 6.15 -8.04 0.55
C TYR A 439 7.63 -8.35 0.85
N MET A 440 8.56 -7.74 0.12
CA MET A 440 10.00 -7.94 0.32
C MET A 440 10.43 -7.53 1.73
N PHE A 441 10.03 -6.36 2.20
CA PHE A 441 10.39 -5.88 3.54
C PHE A 441 9.78 -6.72 4.66
N THR A 442 8.55 -7.21 4.49
CA THR A 442 7.94 -8.14 5.45
C THR A 442 8.75 -9.43 5.57
N ASN A 443 9.27 -9.97 4.47
CA ASN A 443 10.11 -11.16 4.46
C ASN A 443 11.53 -10.93 5.01
N LEU A 444 11.93 -9.67 5.24
CA LEU A 444 13.24 -9.29 5.76
C LEU A 444 13.22 -8.91 7.25
N VAL A 445 12.12 -9.17 7.96
CA VAL A 445 11.97 -8.81 9.38
C VAL A 445 11.18 -9.84 10.19
N GLY A 446 11.26 -9.71 11.52
CA GLY A 446 10.37 -10.35 12.47
C GLY A 446 10.40 -11.87 12.38
N VAL A 447 9.21 -12.46 12.19
CA VAL A 447 9.00 -13.91 12.18
C VAL A 447 9.56 -14.62 10.95
N TYR A 448 9.87 -13.88 9.89
CA TYR A 448 10.42 -14.44 8.64
C TYR A 448 11.96 -14.52 8.65
N THR A 449 12.61 -13.91 9.64
CA THR A 449 14.08 -13.91 9.78
C THR A 449 14.59 -14.74 10.95
N ASP A 450 13.70 -15.54 11.57
CA ASP A 450 13.95 -16.26 12.82
C ASP A 450 14.42 -15.36 13.98
N VAL A 451 14.67 -15.98 15.14
CA VAL A 451 15.20 -15.28 16.32
C VAL A 451 16.72 -15.14 16.25
N TYR A 452 17.22 -13.97 16.65
CA TYR A 452 18.65 -13.65 16.68
C TYR A 452 19.43 -14.66 17.55
N GLN A 453 20.43 -15.31 16.94
CA GLN A 453 21.27 -16.35 17.58
C GLN A 453 22.66 -15.84 18.02
N GLY A 454 23.00 -14.58 17.73
CA GLY A 454 24.33 -14.06 18.03
C GLY A 454 24.59 -13.84 19.52
N ASP A 455 25.86 -13.98 19.93
CA ASP A 455 26.35 -13.72 21.29
C ASP A 455 27.16 -12.41 21.40
N GLY A 456 27.34 -11.72 20.27
CA GLY A 456 28.18 -10.53 20.12
C GLY A 456 27.45 -9.19 20.29
N VAL A 457 27.99 -8.16 19.63
CA VAL A 457 27.37 -6.83 19.60
C VAL A 457 26.06 -6.92 18.83
N LYS A 458 24.97 -6.48 19.45
CA LYS A 458 23.65 -6.47 18.83
C LYS A 458 23.68 -5.60 17.57
N PRO A 459 23.20 -6.12 16.42
CA PRO A 459 23.15 -5.33 15.19
C PRO A 459 22.23 -4.12 15.33
N PHE A 460 22.38 -3.17 14.41
CA PHE A 460 21.51 -2.00 14.35
C PHE A 460 20.04 -2.39 14.21
N THR A 461 19.76 -3.45 13.44
CA THR A 461 18.41 -3.95 13.18
C THR A 461 17.81 -4.77 14.34
N PHE A 462 18.56 -5.01 15.41
CA PHE A 462 18.09 -5.77 16.57
C PHE A 462 17.01 -5.02 17.33
N ILE A 463 15.86 -5.67 17.55
CA ILE A 463 14.85 -5.22 18.51
C ILE A 463 14.34 -6.39 19.35
N ILE A 464 13.67 -6.07 20.46
CA ILE A 464 12.78 -7.02 21.15
C ILE A 464 11.36 -6.69 20.70
N ASP A 465 10.67 -7.66 20.11
CA ASP A 465 9.29 -7.47 19.64
C ASP A 465 8.27 -7.45 20.79
N GLY A 466 6.99 -7.24 20.47
CA GLY A 466 5.91 -7.23 21.45
C GLY A 466 5.71 -8.55 22.21
N ALA A 467 6.22 -9.67 21.68
CA ALA A 467 6.21 -10.98 22.33
C ALA A 467 7.49 -11.25 23.15
N GLY A 468 8.42 -10.28 23.23
CA GLY A 468 9.67 -10.42 23.97
C GLY A 468 10.77 -11.15 23.20
N ARG A 469 10.61 -11.40 21.90
CA ARG A 469 11.57 -12.14 21.08
C ARG A 469 12.65 -11.22 20.50
N PRO A 470 13.91 -11.66 20.47
CA PRO A 470 14.98 -10.93 19.80
C PRO A 470 14.91 -11.18 18.30
N VAL A 471 14.50 -10.17 17.54
CA VAL A 471 14.25 -10.28 16.10
C VAL A 471 14.93 -9.14 15.34
N ARG A 472 14.99 -9.30 14.02
CA ARG A 472 15.28 -8.19 13.10
C ARG A 472 14.05 -7.30 12.98
N GLY A 473 14.11 -6.07 13.48
CA GLY A 473 12.96 -5.18 13.57
C GLY A 473 12.63 -4.40 12.30
N PHE A 474 13.61 -4.18 11.45
CA PHE A 474 13.47 -3.40 10.22
C PHE A 474 14.55 -3.80 9.20
N PRO A 475 14.26 -3.65 7.89
CA PRO A 475 15.24 -3.93 6.84
C PRO A 475 16.25 -2.78 6.72
N ARG A 476 17.32 -3.03 5.98
CA ARG A 476 18.32 -2.05 5.53
C ARG A 476 18.22 -1.88 4.03
N GLY A 477 18.52 -0.68 3.53
CA GLY A 477 18.64 -0.46 2.08
C GLY A 477 19.68 -1.39 1.41
N LEU A 478 20.68 -1.85 2.17
CA LEU A 478 21.67 -2.83 1.72
C LEU A 478 21.05 -4.22 1.44
N ASP A 479 19.95 -4.60 2.08
CA ASP A 479 19.32 -5.91 1.90
C ASP A 479 18.80 -6.07 0.47
N VAL A 480 18.12 -5.04 -0.05
CA VAL A 480 17.61 -5.02 -1.42
C VAL A 480 18.77 -5.13 -2.41
N MET A 481 19.84 -4.36 -2.19
CA MET A 481 21.02 -4.41 -3.05
C MET A 481 21.71 -5.78 -3.01
N ALA A 482 21.80 -6.40 -1.83
CA ALA A 482 22.35 -7.74 -1.66
C ALA A 482 21.49 -8.81 -2.37
N LEU A 483 20.16 -8.72 -2.26
CA LEU A 483 19.20 -9.56 -2.97
C LEU A 483 19.32 -9.42 -4.50
N LEU A 484 19.54 -8.20 -4.98
CA LEU A 484 19.79 -7.91 -6.40
C LEU A 484 21.21 -8.28 -6.87
N GLY A 485 22.03 -8.89 -6.01
CA GLY A 485 23.33 -9.47 -6.37
C GLY A 485 24.55 -8.61 -6.04
N SER A 486 24.41 -7.53 -5.27
CA SER A 486 25.55 -6.69 -4.87
C SER A 486 26.42 -7.40 -3.81
N ASP A 487 27.57 -7.92 -4.23
CA ASP A 487 28.57 -8.50 -3.31
C ASP A 487 29.04 -7.50 -2.26
N ARG A 488 29.22 -6.23 -2.66
CA ARG A 488 29.61 -5.18 -1.73
C ARG A 488 28.57 -4.96 -0.63
N SER A 489 27.29 -5.04 -0.96
CA SER A 489 26.22 -4.88 0.03
C SER A 489 26.21 -6.05 1.01
N LYS A 490 26.44 -7.28 0.52
CA LYS A 490 26.60 -8.47 1.37
C LYS A 490 27.78 -8.30 2.34
N GLU A 491 28.96 -7.92 1.84
CA GLU A 491 30.13 -7.69 2.70
C GLU A 491 29.88 -6.65 3.80
N LEU A 492 29.11 -5.59 3.48
CA LEU A 492 28.80 -4.54 4.44
C LEU A 492 27.80 -5.02 5.49
N LEU A 493 26.77 -5.78 5.10
CA LEU A 493 25.85 -6.41 6.04
C LEU A 493 26.58 -7.36 6.99
N ASP A 494 27.50 -8.19 6.47
CA ASP A 494 28.34 -9.08 7.29
C ASP A 494 29.19 -8.30 8.30
N LYS A 495 29.90 -7.26 7.83
CA LYS A 495 30.75 -6.41 8.70
C LYS A 495 29.97 -5.70 9.79
N LEU A 496 28.69 -5.45 9.56
CA LEU A 496 27.79 -4.77 10.51
C LEU A 496 27.04 -5.78 11.39
N ASN A 497 27.28 -7.08 11.21
CA ASN A 497 26.60 -8.19 11.88
C ASN A 497 25.07 -8.19 11.66
N ASP A 498 24.63 -7.66 10.52
CA ASP A 498 23.22 -7.54 10.11
C ASP A 498 22.81 -8.69 9.17
N PHE A 499 23.41 -9.88 9.27
CA PHE A 499 23.01 -11.08 8.52
C PHE A 499 22.29 -12.09 9.40
#